data_AF-A0AAV9Q151-F1
#
_entry.id   AF-A0AAV9Q151-F1
#
_cell.length_a   1.000
_cell.length_b   1.000
_cell.length_c   1.000
_cell.angle_alpha   90.00
_cell.angle_beta   90.00
_cell.angle_gamma   90.00
#
_symmetry.space_group_name_H-M   'P 1'
#
loop_
_entity.id
_entity.type
_entity.pdbx_description
1 polymer ?
#
loop_
_entity_poly.entity_id
_entity_poly.type
_entity_poly.pdbx_seq_one_letter_code
_entity_poly.pdbx_strand_id
1 'polypeptide(L)'
;MAATEKTINLDGIVGEHDDKGKMEELTADMPSGPMGLIQNPYVSFVAFSIAFAGFMYGYPGGVLSNILTDENFGAHFPKIYANATFKGWVVSSMELSGAVGSIIAAPLADKYSRRYALIQSVAIIIVGTCLLTGAVNSGMIIAGRLICGVGVGILANTAAIYNCEIAPPQLRGTLIAFYMFFLTLGNMLAFFVTYGFHFLGGIRCAPETPYTGPNNSFDPYNDVPAGGCTGQGDGSWRIPLGLQIPFALILGVFVWLAPPSPRWLMMKNRPEEALDIMEK
;
A
#
# COMPACT_ATOMS: atom_id res chain seq x y z
N MET A 1 28.93 43.19 -38.92
CA MET A 1 28.32 42.48 -37.78
C MET A 1 27.27 41.54 -38.33
N ALA A 2 27.62 40.26 -38.42
CA ALA A 2 26.74 39.21 -38.94
C ALA A 2 25.76 38.77 -37.86
N ALA A 3 24.46 38.81 -38.15
CA ALA A 3 23.44 38.11 -37.39
C ALA A 3 23.02 36.88 -38.22
N THR A 4 23.51 35.72 -37.82
CA THR A 4 23.18 34.43 -38.43
C THR A 4 21.81 34.00 -37.89
N GLU A 5 20.80 34.10 -38.73
CA GLU A 5 19.46 33.59 -38.52
C GLU A 5 19.52 32.05 -38.48
N LYS A 6 19.43 31.47 -37.28
CA LYS A 6 19.23 30.02 -37.12
C LYS A 6 17.78 29.73 -37.49
N THR A 7 17.60 29.06 -38.62
CA THR A 7 16.36 28.40 -39.01
C THR A 7 15.91 27.47 -37.88
N ILE A 8 14.73 27.78 -37.31
CA ILE A 8 14.03 26.91 -36.38
C ILE A 8 13.62 25.66 -37.18
N ASN A 9 14.14 24.51 -36.78
CA ASN A 9 13.82 23.23 -37.37
C ASN A 9 12.37 22.87 -37.01
N LEU A 10 11.44 23.15 -37.95
CA LEU A 10 10.00 23.00 -37.81
C LEU A 10 9.54 21.53 -37.97
N ASP A 11 10.41 20.61 -38.38
CA ASP A 11 10.04 19.21 -38.65
C ASP A 11 9.66 18.42 -37.38
N GLY A 12 10.16 18.83 -36.20
CA GLY A 12 9.77 18.23 -34.91
C GLY A 12 8.39 18.68 -34.39
N ILE A 13 7.92 19.85 -34.83
CA ILE A 13 6.64 20.43 -34.37
C ILE A 13 5.47 19.85 -35.19
N VAL A 14 5.71 19.47 -36.45
CA VAL A 14 4.70 18.83 -37.31
C VAL A 14 4.31 17.43 -36.81
N GLY A 15 5.27 16.64 -36.32
CA GLY A 15 4.98 15.34 -35.68
C GLY A 15 4.24 15.49 -34.35
N GLU A 16 4.60 16.49 -33.54
CA GLU A 16 3.95 16.74 -32.24
C GLU A 16 2.50 17.24 -32.38
N HIS A 17 2.17 17.94 -33.47
CA HIS A 17 0.81 18.42 -33.75
C HIS A 17 -0.09 17.32 -34.34
N ASP A 18 0.46 16.42 -35.17
CA ASP A 18 -0.25 15.26 -35.72
C ASP A 18 -0.55 14.20 -34.63
N ASP A 19 0.42 13.94 -33.73
CA ASP A 19 0.23 13.04 -32.59
C ASP A 19 -0.76 13.59 -31.56
N LYS A 20 -0.79 14.92 -31.33
CA LYS A 20 -1.80 15.56 -30.48
C LYS A 20 -3.20 15.45 -31.06
N GLY A 21 -3.35 15.62 -32.38
CA GLY A 21 -4.64 15.48 -33.07
C GLY A 21 -5.17 14.05 -32.97
N LYS A 22 -4.33 13.06 -33.24
CA LYS A 22 -4.67 11.63 -33.07
C LYS A 22 -5.00 11.28 -31.61
N MET A 23 -4.30 11.87 -30.65
CA MET A 23 -4.59 11.71 -29.21
C MET A 23 -5.94 12.29 -28.79
N GLU A 24 -6.33 13.45 -29.33
CA GLU A 24 -7.67 14.02 -29.10
C GLU A 24 -8.76 13.16 -29.73
N GLU A 25 -8.53 12.61 -30.92
CA GLU A 25 -9.48 11.73 -31.60
C GLU A 25 -9.64 10.38 -30.87
N LEU A 26 -8.55 9.75 -30.42
CA LEU A 26 -8.59 8.49 -29.64
C LEU A 26 -9.29 8.65 -28.27
N THR A 27 -9.18 9.83 -27.65
CA THR A 27 -9.76 10.07 -26.32
C THR A 27 -11.20 10.60 -26.39
N ALA A 28 -11.65 11.12 -27.54
CA ALA A 28 -12.99 11.65 -27.72
C ALA A 28 -14.09 10.57 -27.74
N ASP A 29 -13.76 9.33 -28.12
CA ASP A 29 -14.75 8.26 -28.34
C ASP A 29 -14.96 7.34 -27.12
N MET A 30 -14.24 7.56 -26.01
CA MET A 30 -14.42 6.74 -24.80
C MET A 30 -15.56 7.24 -23.91
N PRO A 31 -16.56 6.40 -23.59
CA PRO A 31 -17.63 6.79 -22.68
C PRO A 31 -17.10 7.07 -21.28
N SER A 32 -17.64 8.12 -20.66
CA SER A 32 -17.21 8.57 -19.34
C SER A 32 -17.82 7.75 -18.20
N GLY A 33 -17.13 7.73 -17.06
CA GLY A 33 -17.61 7.14 -15.82
C GLY A 33 -17.40 5.62 -15.70
N PRO A 34 -18.10 4.94 -14.77
CA PRO A 34 -17.89 3.52 -14.46
C PRO A 34 -18.22 2.59 -15.64
N MET A 35 -19.06 3.03 -16.58
CA MET A 35 -19.40 2.25 -17.77
C MET A 35 -18.24 2.18 -18.77
N GLY A 36 -17.40 3.21 -18.84
CA GLY A 36 -16.20 3.22 -19.70
C GLY A 36 -15.10 2.27 -19.25
N LEU A 37 -15.02 1.97 -17.95
CA LEU A 37 -14.14 0.91 -17.43
C LEU A 37 -14.53 -0.47 -18.01
N ILE A 38 -15.83 -0.77 -18.06
CA ILE A 38 -16.33 -2.11 -18.46
C ILE A 38 -16.08 -2.37 -19.96
N GLN A 39 -16.01 -1.33 -20.79
CA GLN A 39 -15.83 -1.48 -22.24
C GLN A 39 -14.40 -1.85 -22.65
N ASN A 40 -13.38 -1.40 -21.90
CA ASN A 40 -11.99 -1.77 -22.18
C ASN A 40 -11.45 -2.74 -21.10
N PRO A 41 -11.39 -4.05 -21.38
CA PRO A 41 -10.93 -5.05 -20.40
C PRO A 41 -9.46 -4.87 -20.01
N TYR A 42 -8.62 -4.29 -20.89
CA TYR A 42 -7.22 -4.02 -20.61
C TYR A 42 -7.07 -2.88 -19.60
N VAL A 43 -7.74 -1.75 -19.82
CA VAL A 43 -7.75 -0.62 -18.88
C VAL A 43 -8.37 -1.02 -17.54
N SER A 44 -9.43 -1.83 -17.55
CA SER A 44 -10.02 -2.40 -16.32
C SER A 44 -9.05 -3.29 -15.55
N PHE A 45 -8.27 -4.12 -16.23
CA PHE A 45 -7.28 -4.97 -15.58
C PHE A 45 -6.16 -4.15 -14.93
N VAL A 46 -5.65 -3.14 -15.63
CA VAL A 46 -4.63 -2.23 -15.09
C VAL A 46 -5.18 -1.42 -13.92
N ALA A 47 -6.41 -0.92 -14.05
CA ALA A 47 -7.14 -0.23 -12.98
C ALA A 47 -7.26 -1.07 -11.71
N PHE A 48 -7.67 -2.33 -11.85
CA PHE A 48 -7.80 -3.27 -10.74
C PHE A 48 -6.45 -3.56 -10.09
N SER A 49 -5.43 -3.78 -10.91
CA SER A 49 -4.05 -4.04 -10.47
C SER A 49 -3.51 -2.91 -9.58
N ILE A 50 -3.76 -1.65 -9.95
CA ILE A 50 -3.32 -0.48 -9.19
C ILE A 50 -4.24 -0.23 -7.99
N ALA A 51 -5.54 -0.45 -8.13
CA ALA A 51 -6.48 -0.31 -7.00
C ALA A 51 -6.15 -1.28 -5.87
N PHE A 52 -5.62 -2.47 -6.18
CA PHE A 52 -5.14 -3.42 -5.18
C PHE A 52 -3.96 -2.88 -4.34
N ALA A 53 -3.21 -1.90 -4.85
CA ALA A 53 -2.21 -1.18 -4.06
C ALA A 53 -2.87 -0.38 -2.92
N GLY A 54 -4.07 0.18 -3.15
CA GLY A 54 -4.87 0.84 -2.12
C GLY A 54 -5.23 -0.12 -0.99
N PHE A 55 -5.60 -1.36 -1.34
CA PHE A 55 -5.88 -2.41 -0.36
C PHE A 55 -4.65 -2.73 0.52
N MET A 56 -3.46 -2.79 -0.07
CA MET A 56 -2.19 -2.92 0.68
C MET A 56 -1.85 -1.74 1.57
N TYR A 57 -2.22 -0.53 1.17
CA TYR A 57 -2.07 0.65 2.01
C TYR A 57 -3.03 0.60 3.22
N GLY A 58 -4.28 0.19 3.02
CA GLY A 58 -5.32 0.18 4.08
C GLY A 58 -5.19 -0.96 5.08
N TYR A 59 -4.70 -2.14 4.67
CA TYR A 59 -4.69 -3.35 5.50
C TYR A 59 -3.95 -3.22 6.85
N PRO A 60 -2.71 -2.66 6.92
CA PRO A 60 -1.96 -2.59 8.18
C PRO A 60 -2.60 -1.71 9.24
N GLY A 61 -3.37 -0.69 8.83
CA GLY A 61 -4.11 0.20 9.73
C GLY A 61 -5.19 -0.55 10.50
N GLY A 62 -6.00 -1.34 9.79
CA GLY A 62 -7.11 -2.10 10.39
C GLY A 62 -6.62 -3.25 11.26
N VAL A 63 -5.53 -3.93 10.87
CA VAL A 63 -4.97 -5.04 11.64
C VAL A 63 -4.45 -4.57 13.00
N LEU A 64 -3.65 -3.49 13.01
CA LEU A 64 -3.05 -3.00 14.26
C LEU A 64 -4.10 -2.54 15.26
N SER A 65 -5.17 -1.87 14.80
CA SER A 65 -6.20 -1.34 15.68
C SER A 65 -6.83 -2.41 16.59
N ASN A 66 -6.99 -3.63 16.10
CA ASN A 66 -7.55 -4.74 16.88
C ASN A 66 -6.47 -5.48 17.70
N ILE A 67 -5.27 -5.67 17.15
CA ILE A 67 -4.18 -6.36 17.85
C ILE A 67 -3.74 -5.62 19.13
N LEU A 68 -3.81 -4.28 19.15
CA LEU A 68 -3.44 -3.50 20.33
C LEU A 68 -4.34 -3.72 21.56
N THR A 69 -5.48 -4.38 21.36
CA THR A 69 -6.43 -4.77 22.41
C THR A 69 -6.39 -6.26 22.74
N ASP A 70 -5.61 -7.07 22.01
CA ASP A 70 -5.45 -8.49 22.33
C ASP A 70 -4.66 -8.68 23.64
N GLU A 71 -5.19 -9.51 24.53
CA GLU A 71 -4.53 -9.83 25.81
C GLU A 71 -3.23 -10.60 25.56
N ASN A 72 -3.22 -11.53 24.60
CA ASN A 72 -2.01 -12.26 24.25
C ASN A 72 -0.93 -11.35 23.65
N PHE A 73 -1.31 -10.38 22.82
CA PHE A 73 -0.36 -9.36 22.36
C PHE A 73 0.18 -8.52 23.52
N GLY A 74 -0.68 -8.21 24.50
CA GLY A 74 -0.28 -7.53 25.73
C GLY A 74 0.69 -8.34 26.59
N ALA A 75 0.52 -9.66 26.68
CA ALA A 75 1.42 -10.55 27.41
C ALA A 75 2.83 -10.60 26.80
N HIS A 76 2.94 -10.65 25.47
CA HIS A 76 4.24 -10.59 24.78
C HIS A 76 4.87 -9.19 24.83
N PHE A 77 4.05 -8.13 24.80
CA PHE A 77 4.50 -6.75 24.73
C PHE A 77 3.84 -5.85 25.79
N PRO A 78 4.16 -6.04 27.08
CA PRO A 78 3.46 -5.36 28.18
C PRO A 78 3.63 -3.84 28.13
N LYS A 79 4.80 -3.34 27.68
CA LYS A 79 5.05 -1.91 27.48
C LYS A 79 4.15 -1.27 26.42
N ILE A 80 3.83 -2.00 25.34
CA ILE A 80 2.98 -1.51 24.25
C ILE A 80 1.52 -1.47 24.70
N TYR A 81 1.09 -2.44 25.50
CA TYR A 81 -0.29 -2.53 25.95
C TYR A 81 -0.62 -1.53 27.08
N ALA A 82 0.22 -1.46 28.11
CA ALA A 82 -0.06 -0.70 29.33
C ALA A 82 0.26 0.80 29.23
N ASN A 83 1.28 1.20 28.47
CA ASN A 83 1.69 2.61 28.37
C ASN A 83 1.08 3.30 27.14
N ALA A 84 0.13 4.20 27.36
CA ALA A 84 -0.58 4.91 26.29
C ALA A 84 0.36 5.76 25.39
N THR A 85 1.36 6.43 25.98
CA THR A 85 2.33 7.23 25.21
C THR A 85 3.19 6.34 24.32
N PHE A 86 3.67 5.22 24.85
CA PHE A 86 4.46 4.26 24.08
C PHE A 86 3.63 3.60 22.98
N LYS A 87 2.38 3.22 23.28
CA LYS A 87 1.40 2.73 22.30
C LYS A 87 1.22 3.71 21.14
N GLY A 88 1.02 5.00 21.46
CA GLY A 88 0.89 6.07 20.46
C GLY A 88 2.11 6.18 19.53
N TRP A 89 3.32 6.15 20.10
CA TRP A 89 4.57 6.14 19.31
C TRP A 89 4.71 4.91 18.42
N VAL A 90 4.32 3.72 18.91
CA VAL A 90 4.35 2.49 18.10
C VAL A 90 3.39 2.61 16.93
N VAL A 91 2.17 3.12 17.13
CA VAL A 91 1.18 3.33 16.07
C VAL A 91 1.72 4.31 15.02
N SER A 92 2.18 5.49 15.46
CA SER A 92 2.61 6.58 14.59
C SER A 92 3.95 6.35 13.87
N SER A 93 4.78 5.41 14.34
CA SER A 93 6.08 5.10 13.72
C SER A 93 5.97 4.73 12.23
N MET A 94 4.89 4.05 11.84
CA MET A 94 4.64 3.67 10.44
C MET A 94 4.31 4.89 9.57
N GLU A 95 3.55 5.86 10.10
CA GLU A 95 3.22 7.07 9.36
C GLU A 95 4.42 8.01 9.21
N LEU A 96 5.25 8.10 10.27
CA LEU A 96 6.50 8.86 10.22
C LEU A 96 7.45 8.32 9.14
N SER A 97 7.62 7.00 9.09
CA SER A 97 8.44 6.35 8.05
C SER A 97 7.77 6.38 6.67
N GLY A 98 6.44 6.34 6.60
CA GLY A 98 5.67 6.55 5.38
C GLY A 98 5.82 7.94 4.76
N ALA A 99 5.93 8.97 5.60
CA ALA A 99 6.25 10.32 5.15
C ALA A 99 7.65 10.37 4.52
N VAL A 100 8.64 9.75 5.15
CA VAL A 100 10.00 9.63 4.60
C VAL A 100 10.00 8.84 3.28
N GLY A 101 9.26 7.72 3.23
CA GLY A 101 9.10 6.92 2.01
C GLY A 101 8.48 7.72 0.86
N SER A 102 7.45 8.52 1.14
CA SER A 102 6.79 9.38 0.15
C SER A 102 7.74 10.42 -0.46
N ILE A 103 8.64 11.01 0.33
CA ILE A 103 9.65 11.96 -0.16
C ILE A 103 10.64 11.27 -1.12
N ILE A 104 11.04 10.04 -0.80
CA ILE A 104 11.98 9.23 -1.62
C ILE A 104 11.29 8.71 -2.89
N ALA A 105 9.97 8.55 -2.87
CA ALA A 105 9.19 7.96 -3.96
C ALA A 105 9.33 8.71 -5.29
N ALA A 106 9.29 10.05 -5.26
CA ALA A 106 9.35 10.87 -6.47
C ALA A 106 10.66 10.68 -7.27
N PRO A 107 11.87 10.90 -6.69
CA PRO A 107 13.11 10.69 -7.43
C PRO A 107 13.35 9.23 -7.83
N LEU A 108 12.86 8.28 -7.02
CA LEU A 108 12.95 6.85 -7.34
C LEU A 108 12.12 6.49 -8.59
N ALA A 109 10.88 6.98 -8.63
CA ALA A 109 9.94 6.74 -9.74
C ALA A 109 10.42 7.36 -11.06
N ASP A 110 11.05 8.54 -11.00
CA ASP A 110 11.58 9.21 -12.19
C ASP A 110 12.82 8.49 -12.74
N LYS A 111 13.71 8.01 -11.85
CA LYS A 111 14.95 7.35 -12.27
C LYS A 111 14.72 5.94 -12.83
N TYR A 112 13.98 5.10 -12.12
CA TYR A 112 13.88 3.66 -12.40
C TYR A 112 12.56 3.19 -12.99
N SER A 113 11.61 4.08 -13.29
CA SER A 113 10.22 3.79 -13.69
C SER A 113 9.28 3.48 -12.52
N ARG A 114 8.02 3.85 -12.69
CA ARG A 114 6.95 3.74 -11.69
C ARG A 114 6.66 2.28 -11.35
N ARG A 115 6.63 1.40 -12.37
CA ARG A 115 6.44 -0.05 -12.20
C ARG A 115 7.51 -0.67 -11.30
N TYR A 116 8.79 -0.36 -11.54
CA TYR A 116 9.88 -0.92 -10.74
C TYR A 116 9.93 -0.32 -9.33
N ALA A 117 9.58 0.96 -9.16
CA ALA A 117 9.42 1.58 -7.84
C ALA A 117 8.30 0.89 -7.01
N LEU A 118 7.20 0.48 -7.64
CA LEU A 118 6.14 -0.31 -7.00
C LEU A 118 6.59 -1.74 -6.63
N ILE A 119 7.41 -2.39 -7.46
CA ILE A 119 7.95 -3.73 -7.13
C ILE A 119 8.93 -3.63 -5.95
N GLN A 120 9.77 -2.60 -5.91
CA GLN A 120 10.69 -2.36 -4.80
C GLN A 120 9.94 -2.07 -3.50
N SER A 121 8.85 -1.31 -3.56
CA SER A 121 8.03 -1.02 -2.37
C SER A 121 7.36 -2.30 -1.82
N VAL A 122 6.84 -3.16 -2.69
CA VAL A 122 6.30 -4.48 -2.29
C VAL A 122 7.36 -5.33 -1.59
N ALA A 123 8.58 -5.37 -2.12
CA ALA A 123 9.68 -6.12 -1.48
C ALA A 123 10.01 -5.58 -0.07
N ILE A 124 10.07 -4.25 0.10
CA ILE A 124 10.30 -3.61 1.39
C ILE A 124 9.17 -3.93 2.38
N ILE A 125 7.92 -3.90 1.92
CA ILE A 125 6.75 -4.25 2.73
C ILE A 125 6.84 -5.70 3.21
N ILE A 126 7.16 -6.65 2.32
CA ILE A 126 7.30 -8.07 2.69
C ILE A 126 8.37 -8.24 3.78
N VAL A 127 9.52 -7.60 3.65
CA VAL A 127 10.58 -7.66 4.67
C VAL A 127 10.10 -7.09 6.01
N GLY A 128 9.42 -5.95 5.99
CA GLY A 128 8.84 -5.34 7.19
C GLY A 128 7.79 -6.24 7.86
N THR A 129 6.88 -6.82 7.08
CA THR A 129 5.84 -7.73 7.55
C THR A 129 6.41 -9.04 8.11
N CYS A 130 7.46 -9.59 7.51
CA CYS A 130 8.17 -10.76 8.07
C CYS A 130 8.72 -10.47 9.47
N LEU A 131 9.32 -9.28 9.68
CA LEU A 131 9.80 -8.85 10.99
C LEU A 131 8.67 -8.64 12.00
N LEU A 132 7.52 -8.10 11.55
CA LEU A 132 6.34 -7.92 12.40
C LEU A 132 5.73 -9.25 12.84
N THR A 133 5.59 -10.19 11.92
CA THR A 133 4.99 -11.52 12.16
C THR A 133 5.89 -12.37 13.07
N GLY A 134 7.21 -12.28 12.88
CA GLY A 134 8.22 -12.97 13.67
C GLY A 134 8.68 -12.22 14.92
N ALA A 135 7.99 -11.14 15.32
CA ALA A 135 8.45 -10.32 16.43
C ALA A 135 8.48 -11.11 17.75
N VAL A 136 9.60 -10.97 18.46
CA VAL A 136 9.80 -11.48 19.84
C VAL A 136 10.06 -10.34 20.83
N ASN A 137 10.49 -9.18 20.32
CA ASN A 137 10.86 -8.02 21.12
C ASN A 137 10.08 -6.78 20.65
N SER A 138 9.77 -5.85 21.57
CA SER A 138 9.09 -4.58 21.21
C SER A 138 9.88 -3.76 20.17
N GLY A 139 11.22 -3.84 20.19
CA GLY A 139 12.07 -3.18 19.20
C GLY A 139 11.90 -3.75 17.78
N MET A 140 11.63 -5.05 17.64
CA MET A 140 11.37 -5.68 16.34
C MET A 140 10.04 -5.21 15.75
N ILE A 141 9.02 -5.01 16.59
CA ILE A 141 7.74 -4.42 16.15
C ILE A 141 7.99 -3.02 15.58
N ILE A 142 8.72 -2.17 16.32
CA ILE A 142 9.01 -0.79 15.85
C ILE A 142 9.83 -0.83 14.56
N ALA A 143 10.90 -1.64 14.50
CA ALA A 143 11.73 -1.77 13.30
C ALA A 143 10.92 -2.27 12.09
N GLY A 144 10.08 -3.29 12.28
CA GLY A 144 9.19 -3.81 11.24
C GLY A 144 8.19 -2.77 10.75
N ARG A 145 7.61 -1.97 11.66
CA ARG A 145 6.70 -0.86 11.31
C ARG A 145 7.42 0.26 10.55
N LEU A 146 8.65 0.60 10.93
CA LEU A 146 9.45 1.59 10.23
C LEU A 146 9.80 1.14 8.81
N ILE A 147 10.23 -0.11 8.63
CA ILE A 147 10.57 -0.67 7.32
C ILE A 147 9.31 -0.77 6.45
N CYS A 148 8.23 -1.33 6.98
CA CYS A 148 6.97 -1.43 6.27
C CYS A 148 6.42 -0.04 5.90
N GLY A 149 6.55 0.95 6.79
CA GLY A 149 6.09 2.32 6.55
C GLY A 149 6.81 2.98 5.38
N VAL A 150 8.14 2.84 5.27
CA VAL A 150 8.88 3.32 4.08
C VAL A 150 8.33 2.71 2.80
N GLY A 151 8.10 1.40 2.78
CA GLY A 151 7.53 0.70 1.63
C GLY A 151 6.12 1.19 1.29
N VAL A 152 5.24 1.31 2.29
CA VAL A 152 3.87 1.79 2.12
C VAL A 152 3.82 3.25 1.63
N GLY A 153 4.73 4.11 2.10
CA GLY A 153 4.84 5.49 1.62
C GLY A 153 5.25 5.59 0.15
N ILE A 154 6.25 4.79 -0.27
CA ILE A 154 6.65 4.71 -1.68
C ILE A 154 5.51 4.19 -2.55
N LEU A 155 4.82 3.14 -2.07
CA LEU A 155 3.68 2.53 -2.75
C LEU A 155 2.55 3.53 -2.94
N ALA A 156 2.11 4.23 -1.89
CA ALA A 156 0.98 5.15 -1.95
C ALA A 156 1.20 6.29 -2.95
N ASN A 157 2.38 6.94 -2.89
CA ASN A 157 2.69 8.05 -3.77
C ASN A 157 2.87 7.59 -5.23
N THR A 158 3.59 6.48 -5.45
CA THR A 158 3.85 5.97 -6.80
C THR A 158 2.58 5.42 -7.45
N ALA A 159 1.71 4.74 -6.70
CA ALA A 159 0.43 4.23 -7.21
C ALA A 159 -0.51 5.36 -7.61
N ALA A 160 -0.57 6.45 -6.83
CA ALA A 160 -1.36 7.62 -7.17
C ALA A 160 -0.89 8.30 -8.47
N ILE A 161 0.43 8.47 -8.64
CA ILE A 161 1.01 9.02 -9.87
C ILE A 161 0.74 8.10 -11.06
N TYR A 162 0.97 6.80 -10.89
CA TYR A 162 0.80 5.81 -11.93
C TYR A 162 -0.66 5.71 -12.41
N ASN A 163 -1.63 5.79 -11.50
CA ASN A 163 -3.06 5.92 -11.85
C ASN A 163 -3.34 7.13 -12.75
N CYS A 164 -2.74 8.29 -12.46
CA CYS A 164 -2.94 9.50 -13.26
C CYS A 164 -2.28 9.42 -14.65
N GLU A 165 -1.18 8.67 -14.78
CA GLU A 165 -0.41 8.54 -16.02
C GLU A 165 -0.98 7.53 -17.01
N ILE A 166 -1.71 6.52 -16.53
CA ILE A 166 -2.38 5.52 -17.38
C ILE A 166 -3.83 5.90 -17.65
N ALA A 167 -4.47 6.63 -16.74
CA ALA A 167 -5.86 7.00 -16.89
C ALA A 167 -6.08 7.93 -18.10
N PRO A 168 -7.02 7.59 -19.01
CA PRO A 168 -7.51 8.57 -19.96
C PRO A 168 -8.23 9.70 -19.21
N PRO A 169 -8.22 10.94 -19.74
CA PRO A 169 -8.78 12.12 -19.07
C PRO A 169 -10.22 11.93 -18.54
N GLN A 170 -11.03 11.17 -19.27
CA GLN A 170 -12.46 10.92 -19.02
C GLN A 170 -12.71 9.93 -17.86
N LEU A 171 -11.78 9.01 -17.58
CA LEU A 171 -11.92 7.95 -16.57
C LEU A 171 -11.03 8.15 -15.33
N ARG A 172 -10.14 9.15 -15.35
CA ARG A 172 -9.19 9.42 -14.26
C ARG A 172 -9.85 9.56 -12.89
N GLY A 173 -10.98 10.25 -12.82
CA GLY A 173 -11.72 10.40 -11.56
C GLY A 173 -12.23 9.06 -11.01
N THR A 174 -12.78 8.21 -11.89
CA THR A 174 -13.30 6.89 -11.50
C THR A 174 -12.18 5.95 -11.05
N LEU A 175 -11.03 5.99 -11.69
CA LEU A 175 -9.85 5.18 -11.33
C LEU A 175 -9.31 5.54 -9.93
N ILE A 176 -9.23 6.83 -9.63
CA ILE A 176 -8.82 7.31 -8.29
C ILE A 176 -9.86 6.93 -7.24
N ALA A 177 -11.16 7.08 -7.55
CA ALA A 177 -12.22 6.66 -6.64
C ALA A 177 -12.16 5.15 -6.36
N PHE A 178 -11.86 4.33 -7.37
CA PHE A 178 -11.69 2.89 -7.22
C PHE A 178 -10.50 2.54 -6.31
N TYR A 179 -9.37 3.25 -6.44
CA TYR A 179 -8.24 3.12 -5.52
C TYR A 179 -8.64 3.42 -4.06
N MET A 180 -9.38 4.51 -3.82
CA MET A 180 -9.84 4.89 -2.48
C MET A 180 -10.87 3.91 -1.91
N PHE A 181 -11.71 3.32 -2.78
CA PHE A 181 -12.61 2.24 -2.40
C PHE A 181 -11.83 1.00 -1.91
N PHE A 182 -10.80 0.56 -2.64
CA PHE A 182 -9.96 -0.57 -2.23
C PHE A 182 -9.16 -0.30 -0.95
N LEU A 183 -8.72 0.94 -0.75
CA LEU A 183 -8.11 1.37 0.50
C LEU A 183 -9.05 1.18 1.69
N THR A 184 -10.29 1.68 1.56
CA THR A 184 -11.29 1.55 2.61
C THR A 184 -11.70 0.09 2.81
N LEU A 185 -11.85 -0.67 1.72
CA LEU A 185 -12.14 -2.09 1.73
C LEU A 185 -11.03 -2.89 2.43
N GLY A 186 -9.77 -2.55 2.21
CA GLY A 186 -8.62 -3.17 2.88
C GLY A 186 -8.62 -2.95 4.38
N ASN A 187 -8.91 -1.72 4.82
CA ASN A 187 -9.06 -1.41 6.23
C ASN A 187 -10.24 -2.16 6.86
N MET A 188 -11.39 -2.20 6.16
CA MET A 188 -12.59 -2.92 6.62
C MET A 188 -12.34 -4.43 6.75
N LEU A 189 -11.76 -5.06 5.72
CA LEU A 189 -11.47 -6.49 5.74
C LEU A 189 -10.42 -6.85 6.79
N ALA A 190 -9.45 -5.97 7.04
CA ALA A 190 -8.49 -6.14 8.13
C ALA A 190 -9.18 -6.21 9.51
N PHE A 191 -10.21 -5.38 9.75
CA PHE A 191 -11.00 -5.47 10.98
C PHE A 191 -11.69 -6.83 11.12
N PHE A 192 -12.37 -7.30 10.08
CA PHE A 192 -13.06 -8.59 10.11
C PHE A 192 -12.12 -9.77 10.25
N VAL A 193 -11.00 -9.77 9.53
CA VAL A 193 -9.96 -10.80 9.64
C VAL A 193 -9.43 -10.85 11.07
N THR A 194 -9.01 -9.71 11.61
CA THR A 194 -8.43 -9.67 12.96
C THR A 194 -9.45 -10.03 14.03
N TYR A 195 -10.71 -9.61 13.87
CA TYR A 195 -11.80 -10.05 14.74
C TYR A 195 -12.03 -11.57 14.68
N GLY A 196 -11.96 -12.18 13.49
CA GLY A 196 -12.08 -13.64 13.34
C GLY A 196 -10.95 -14.40 14.03
N PHE A 197 -9.72 -13.89 13.92
CA PHE A 197 -8.54 -14.50 14.55
C PHE A 197 -8.41 -14.19 16.05
N HIS A 198 -9.09 -13.17 16.57
CA HIS A 198 -9.10 -12.83 17.99
C HIS A 198 -9.55 -14.00 18.88
N PHE A 199 -10.49 -14.81 18.41
CA PHE A 199 -11.04 -15.96 19.16
C PHE A 199 -10.17 -17.22 19.14
N LEU A 200 -9.00 -17.16 18.50
CA LEU A 200 -8.13 -18.32 18.33
C LEU A 200 -7.47 -18.70 19.68
N GLY A 201 -7.89 -19.82 20.26
CA GLY A 201 -7.48 -20.28 21.59
C GLY A 201 -8.36 -19.75 22.74
N GLY A 202 -9.32 -18.87 22.45
CA GLY A 202 -10.18 -18.23 23.45
C GLY A 202 -9.97 -16.72 23.50
N ILE A 203 -10.78 -16.04 24.32
CA ILE A 203 -10.80 -14.56 24.41
C ILE A 203 -9.78 -14.05 25.43
N ARG A 204 -9.52 -14.82 26.47
CA ARG A 204 -8.65 -14.43 27.60
C ARG A 204 -7.28 -15.08 27.48
N CYS A 205 -6.23 -14.34 27.83
CA CYS A 205 -4.86 -14.85 27.90
C CYS A 205 -4.74 -15.99 28.93
N ALA A 206 -5.32 -15.82 30.12
CA ALA A 206 -5.37 -16.83 31.17
C ALA A 206 -6.80 -16.89 31.75
N PRO A 207 -7.60 -17.91 31.40
CA PRO A 207 -9.00 -18.00 31.84
C PRO A 207 -9.15 -18.15 33.37
N GLU A 208 -8.14 -18.74 34.01
CA GLU A 208 -8.15 -19.09 35.44
C GLU A 208 -7.75 -17.92 36.36
N THR A 209 -7.09 -16.88 35.83
CA THR A 209 -6.68 -15.71 36.62
C THR A 209 -7.78 -14.62 36.57
N PRO A 210 -8.19 -14.08 37.73
CA PRO A 210 -9.04 -12.88 37.76
C PRO A 210 -8.24 -11.67 37.28
N TYR A 211 -8.94 -10.68 36.71
CA TYR A 211 -8.30 -9.44 36.28
C TYR A 211 -7.91 -8.57 37.46
N THR A 212 -6.66 -8.10 37.47
CA THR A 212 -6.11 -7.26 38.54
C THR A 212 -6.12 -5.77 38.19
N GLY A 213 -6.35 -5.42 36.92
CA GLY A 213 -6.34 -4.04 36.43
C GLY A 213 -7.57 -3.22 36.84
N PRO A 214 -7.49 -1.88 36.70
CA PRO A 214 -8.59 -0.98 37.02
C PRO A 214 -9.85 -1.32 36.21
N ASN A 215 -11.02 -1.37 36.87
CA ASN A 215 -12.30 -1.76 36.28
C ASN A 215 -12.36 -3.22 35.75
N ASN A 216 -11.67 -4.17 36.39
CA ASN A 216 -11.57 -5.56 35.93
C ASN A 216 -10.99 -5.67 34.50
N SER A 217 -9.97 -4.85 34.21
CA SER A 217 -9.23 -4.91 32.95
C SER A 217 -7.98 -5.77 33.07
N PHE A 218 -7.54 -6.35 31.94
CA PHE A 218 -6.32 -7.13 31.85
C PHE A 218 -5.08 -6.29 32.16
N ASP A 219 -4.29 -6.71 33.15
CA ASP A 219 -2.97 -6.17 33.46
C ASP A 219 -1.86 -7.12 32.96
N PRO A 220 -1.08 -6.72 31.93
CA PRO A 220 0.00 -7.54 31.37
C PRO A 220 1.09 -7.96 32.35
N TYR A 221 1.26 -7.27 33.48
CA TYR A 221 2.34 -7.58 34.43
C TYR A 221 1.93 -8.58 35.52
N ASN A 222 0.63 -8.66 35.82
CA ASN A 222 0.11 -9.43 36.95
C ASN A 222 -0.82 -10.59 36.54
N ASP A 223 -1.50 -10.48 35.38
CA ASP A 223 -2.53 -11.44 34.96
C ASP A 223 -1.99 -12.54 34.02
N VAL A 224 -0.67 -12.61 33.81
CA VAL A 224 0.01 -13.55 32.90
C VAL A 224 0.78 -14.62 33.69
N PRO A 225 0.49 -15.92 33.50
CA PRO A 225 1.24 -17.02 34.12
C PRO A 225 2.71 -17.06 33.66
N ALA A 226 3.60 -17.62 34.49
CA ALA A 226 5.04 -17.72 34.19
C ALA A 226 5.40 -18.49 32.90
N GLY A 227 4.45 -19.27 32.35
CA GLY A 227 4.59 -20.01 31.09
C GLY A 227 3.99 -19.31 29.85
N GLY A 228 3.49 -18.08 29.98
CA GLY A 228 2.77 -17.36 28.92
C GLY A 228 1.25 -17.56 28.97
N CYS A 229 0.54 -17.07 27.96
CA CYS A 229 -0.91 -17.24 27.85
C CYS A 229 -1.29 -18.70 27.64
N THR A 230 -2.26 -19.18 28.42
CA THR A 230 -2.76 -20.57 28.39
C THR A 230 -4.07 -20.71 27.63
N GLY A 231 -4.80 -19.61 27.42
CA GLY A 231 -6.02 -19.55 26.63
C GLY A 231 -5.74 -19.05 25.21
N GLN A 232 -5.75 -17.73 25.03
CA GLN A 232 -5.59 -17.11 23.71
C GLN A 232 -4.23 -17.47 23.08
N GLY A 233 -4.27 -18.01 21.86
CA GLY A 233 -3.09 -18.49 21.16
C GLY A 233 -2.29 -17.39 20.47
N ASP A 234 -0.99 -17.63 20.27
CA ASP A 234 -0.06 -16.74 19.52
C ASP A 234 -0.50 -16.45 18.08
N GLY A 235 -1.35 -17.31 17.52
CA GLY A 235 -1.94 -17.09 16.20
C GLY A 235 -2.87 -15.89 16.12
N SER A 236 -3.42 -15.40 17.25
CA SER A 236 -4.44 -14.33 17.24
C SER A 236 -3.94 -13.05 16.58
N TRP A 237 -2.70 -12.66 16.89
CA TRP A 237 -2.08 -11.45 16.37
C TRP A 237 -1.03 -11.72 15.27
N ARG A 238 -0.37 -12.89 15.28
CA ARG A 238 0.62 -13.23 14.26
C ARG A 238 0.00 -13.52 12.90
N ILE A 239 -1.13 -14.24 12.84
CA ILE A 239 -1.75 -14.62 11.56
C ILE A 239 -2.28 -13.40 10.80
N PRO A 240 -3.03 -12.47 11.41
CA PRO A 240 -3.47 -11.26 10.71
C PRO A 240 -2.30 -10.40 10.21
N LEU A 241 -1.21 -10.28 10.97
CA LEU A 241 0.00 -9.60 10.48
C LEU A 241 0.63 -10.34 9.30
N GLY A 242 0.75 -11.66 9.39
CA GLY A 242 1.36 -12.49 8.35
C GLY A 242 0.54 -12.54 7.05
N LEU A 243 -0.78 -12.38 7.13
CA LEU A 243 -1.67 -12.39 5.96
C LEU A 243 -1.42 -11.22 5.01
N GLN A 244 -0.72 -10.17 5.47
CA GLN A 244 -0.26 -9.10 4.58
C GLN A 244 0.76 -9.62 3.53
N ILE A 245 1.54 -10.66 3.81
CA ILE A 245 2.54 -11.22 2.88
C ILE A 245 1.89 -11.78 1.60
N PRO A 246 0.93 -12.73 1.64
CA PRO A 246 0.32 -13.24 0.43
C PRO A 246 -0.37 -12.14 -0.38
N PHE A 247 -0.99 -11.18 0.28
CA PHE A 247 -1.57 -10.05 -0.43
C PHE A 247 -0.50 -9.14 -1.07
N ALA A 248 0.64 -8.90 -0.43
CA ALA A 248 1.75 -8.17 -1.03
C ALA A 248 2.31 -8.90 -2.26
N LEU A 249 2.38 -10.24 -2.21
CA LEU A 249 2.77 -11.06 -3.36
C LEU A 249 1.77 -10.95 -4.52
N ILE A 250 0.47 -10.99 -4.23
CA ILE A 250 -0.58 -10.78 -5.25
C ILE A 250 -0.41 -9.41 -5.91
N LEU A 251 -0.17 -8.35 -5.11
CA LEU A 251 0.12 -7.03 -5.66
C LEU A 251 1.39 -7.03 -6.52
N GLY A 252 2.44 -7.70 -6.07
CA GLY A 252 3.69 -7.82 -6.82
C GLY A 252 3.47 -8.45 -8.20
N VAL A 253 2.62 -9.48 -8.29
CA VAL A 253 2.23 -10.11 -9.57
C VAL A 253 1.43 -9.14 -10.43
N PHE A 254 0.43 -8.45 -9.87
CA PHE A 254 -0.37 -7.47 -10.61
C PHE A 254 0.47 -6.31 -11.16
N VAL A 255 1.37 -5.75 -10.36
CA VAL A 255 2.30 -4.71 -10.79
C VAL A 255 3.30 -5.25 -11.83
N TRP A 256 3.69 -6.51 -11.72
CA TRP A 256 4.56 -7.14 -12.70
C TRP A 256 3.86 -7.35 -14.05
N LEU A 257 2.55 -7.59 -14.07
CA LEU A 257 1.77 -7.70 -15.31
C LEU A 257 1.39 -6.33 -15.91
N ALA A 258 1.41 -5.27 -15.09
CA ALA A 258 1.04 -3.94 -15.52
C ALA A 258 2.07 -3.31 -16.49
N PRO A 259 1.64 -2.51 -17.48
CA PRO A 259 2.53 -1.87 -18.44
C PRO A 259 3.39 -0.77 -17.79
N PRO A 260 4.55 -0.43 -18.34
CA PRO A 260 5.26 0.78 -17.92
C PRO A 260 4.40 2.04 -18.15
N SER A 261 4.65 3.11 -17.39
CA SER A 261 3.94 4.37 -17.59
C SER A 261 4.29 4.99 -18.95
N PRO A 262 3.29 5.38 -19.77
CA PRO A 262 3.51 6.05 -21.06
C PRO A 262 4.33 7.34 -20.91
N ARG A 263 4.04 8.14 -19.89
CA ARG A 263 4.76 9.39 -19.63
C ARG A 263 6.23 9.15 -19.32
N TRP A 264 6.54 8.09 -18.59
CA TRP A 264 7.93 7.72 -18.30
C TRP A 264 8.68 7.28 -19.56
N LEU A 265 8.01 6.55 -20.46
CA LEU A 265 8.58 6.16 -21.75
C LEU A 265 8.91 7.37 -22.63
N MET A 266 8.01 8.36 -22.66
CA MET A 266 8.27 9.65 -23.33
C MET A 266 9.51 10.36 -22.76
N MET A 267 9.68 10.37 -21.43
CA MET A 267 10.88 10.94 -20.78
C MET A 267 12.18 10.19 -21.10
N LYS A 268 12.09 8.93 -21.55
CA LYS A 268 13.23 8.08 -21.92
C LYS A 268 13.51 8.04 -23.42
N ASN A 269 12.89 8.94 -24.20
CA ASN A 269 12.97 8.97 -25.66
C ASN A 269 12.53 7.64 -26.32
N ARG A 270 11.46 7.01 -25.81
CA ARG A 270 10.83 5.81 -26.38
C ARG A 270 9.35 6.10 -26.76
N PRO A 271 9.08 7.01 -27.71
CA PRO A 271 7.73 7.44 -28.04
C PRO A 271 6.88 6.34 -28.68
N GLU A 272 7.47 5.46 -29.48
CA GLU A 272 6.79 4.35 -30.14
C GLU A 272 6.12 3.38 -29.15
N GLU A 273 6.80 3.07 -28.04
CA GLU A 273 6.24 2.21 -26.99
C GLU A 273 5.18 2.93 -26.15
N ALA A 274 5.29 4.26 -26.02
CA ALA A 274 4.30 5.05 -25.31
C ALA A 274 2.97 5.07 -26.10
N LEU A 275 3.05 5.19 -27.43
CA LEU A 275 1.88 5.15 -28.32
C LEU A 275 1.22 3.76 -28.31
N ASP A 276 1.99 2.67 -28.44
CA ASP A 276 1.44 1.29 -28.41
C ASP A 276 0.71 0.96 -27.09
N ILE A 277 1.08 1.59 -25.97
CA ILE A 277 0.37 1.40 -24.69
C ILE A 277 -0.92 2.23 -24.64
N MET A 278 -0.94 3.40 -25.26
CA MET A 278 -2.13 4.27 -25.30
C MET A 278 -3.17 3.83 -26.33
N GLU A 279 -2.74 3.12 -27.38
CA GLU A 279 -3.64 2.53 -28.40
C GLU A 279 -4.39 1.28 -27.90
N LYS A 280 -4.03 0.71 -26.75
CA LYS A 280 -4.62 -0.49 -26.15
C LYS A 280 -5.68 -0.17 -25.10
#